data_AF-A0A379ARJ3-F1
#
_entry.id   AF-A0A379ARJ3-F1
#
_cell.length_a   1.000
_cell.length_b   1.000
_cell.length_c   1.000
_cell.angle_alpha   90.00
_cell.angle_beta   90.00
_cell.angle_gamma   90.00
#
_symmetry.space_group_name_H-M   'P 1'
#
loop_
_entity.id
_entity.type
_entity.pdbx_description
1 polymer ?
#
loop_
_entity_poly.entity_id
_entity_poly.type
_entity_poly.pdbx_seq_one_letter_code
_entity_poly.pdbx_strand_id
1 'polypeptide(L)'
;MLVKKLVLTVCGLLGSFAIANQHYTAPPTSSTYGHVPVISDEQMEKCVEIYNQAKWLGEELQKTYVNQYSQTSVDSYNNKVNQHQNMITWFNQNCAGKQSRSACEAARELNRKNGIETQSCY
;
A
#
# COMPACT_ATOMS: atom_id res chain seq x y z
N MET A 1 55.61 3.37 -21.89
CA MET A 1 54.42 4.02 -21.30
C MET A 1 53.22 3.14 -21.60
N LEU A 2 52.65 2.44 -20.62
CA LEU A 2 51.43 1.64 -20.78
C LEU A 2 50.34 2.26 -19.91
N VAL A 3 49.41 2.95 -20.56
CA VAL A 3 48.29 3.61 -19.90
C VAL A 3 47.19 2.57 -19.65
N LYS A 4 47.04 2.26 -18.35
CA LYS A 4 45.84 1.79 -17.63
C LYS A 4 44.55 1.65 -18.45
N LYS A 5 43.98 0.44 -18.43
CA LYS A 5 42.53 0.24 -18.55
C LYS A 5 42.01 -0.25 -17.21
N LEU A 6 41.48 0.68 -16.41
CA LEU A 6 40.76 0.36 -15.18
C LEU A 6 39.31 0.06 -15.58
N VAL A 7 38.92 -1.22 -15.57
CA VAL A 7 37.52 -1.62 -15.77
C VAL A 7 36.80 -1.38 -14.44
N LEU A 8 36.02 -0.30 -14.38
CA LEU A 8 35.20 0.04 -13.22
C LEU A 8 33.87 -0.70 -13.34
N THR A 9 33.79 -1.89 -12.73
CA THR A 9 32.54 -2.64 -12.58
C THR A 9 31.66 -1.89 -11.58
N VAL A 10 30.69 -1.13 -12.07
CA VAL A 10 29.66 -0.48 -11.26
C VAL A 10 28.78 -1.57 -10.67
N CYS A 11 29.08 -1.96 -9.43
CA CYS A 11 28.21 -2.82 -8.63
C CYS A 11 26.96 -1.99 -8.29
N GLY A 12 25.88 -2.22 -9.04
CA GLY A 12 24.58 -1.64 -8.76
C GLY A 12 24.11 -2.12 -7.39
N LEU A 13 24.28 -1.28 -6.38
CA LEU A 13 23.61 -1.42 -5.10
C LEU A 13 22.11 -1.35 -5.36
N LEU A 14 21.48 -2.51 -5.54
CA LEU A 14 20.06 -2.67 -5.29
C LEU A 14 19.88 -2.43 -3.79
N GLY A 15 19.70 -1.17 -3.43
CA GLY A 15 19.30 -0.81 -2.08
C GLY A 15 17.99 -1.53 -1.80
N SER A 16 18.05 -2.56 -0.97
CA SER A 16 16.88 -3.11 -0.33
C SER A 16 16.27 -1.98 0.48
N PHE A 17 15.28 -1.29 -0.08
CA PHE A 17 14.44 -0.41 0.71
C PHE A 17 13.83 -1.32 1.77
N ALA A 18 14.29 -1.20 3.01
CA ALA A 18 13.58 -1.79 4.12
C ALA A 18 12.17 -1.24 4.04
N ILE A 19 11.20 -2.09 3.68
CA ILE A 19 9.79 -1.77 3.85
C ILE A 19 9.66 -1.61 5.36
N ALA A 20 9.72 -0.36 5.83
CA ALA A 20 9.48 -0.05 7.24
C ALA A 20 8.17 -0.74 7.61
N ASN A 21 8.21 -1.64 8.60
CA ASN A 21 7.13 -2.58 8.95
C ASN A 21 5.73 -2.01 8.70
N GLN A 22 5.21 -2.30 7.51
CA GLN A 22 3.94 -1.80 7.03
C GLN A 22 2.86 -2.72 7.62
N HIS A 23 2.29 -2.30 8.75
CA HIS A 23 1.23 -3.05 9.44
C HIS A 23 -0.12 -2.86 8.74
N TYR A 24 -0.78 -3.96 8.42
CA TYR A 24 -2.18 -3.93 8.02
C TYR A 24 -3.03 -3.44 9.18
N THR A 25 -3.86 -2.44 8.92
CA THR A 25 -4.80 -1.85 9.86
C THR A 25 -6.22 -1.94 9.32
N ALA A 26 -7.21 -2.14 10.18
CA ALA A 26 -8.60 -2.09 9.75
C ALA A 26 -8.93 -0.71 9.17
N PRO A 27 -9.62 -0.61 8.03
CA PRO A 27 -10.07 0.67 7.51
C PRO A 27 -11.02 1.35 8.51
N PRO A 28 -11.03 2.69 8.56
CA PRO A 28 -11.93 3.42 9.44
C PRO A 28 -13.38 3.08 9.11
N THR A 29 -14.16 2.77 10.13
CA THR A 29 -15.60 2.54 10.01
C THR A 29 -16.32 3.87 10.21
N SER A 30 -17.16 4.27 9.25
CA SER A 30 -18.11 5.36 9.47
C SER A 30 -19.34 4.80 10.15
N SER A 31 -19.69 5.34 11.32
CA SER A 31 -20.93 4.97 12.00
C SER A 31 -22.12 5.41 11.14
N THR A 32 -22.78 4.47 10.49
CA THR A 32 -24.00 4.73 9.72
C THR A 32 -25.19 4.30 10.55
N TYR A 33 -26.10 5.23 10.83
CA TYR A 33 -27.39 4.94 11.45
C TYR A 33 -28.31 4.34 10.38
N GLY A 34 -28.21 3.04 10.12
CA GLY A 34 -29.06 2.36 9.12
C GLY A 34 -28.64 0.94 8.80
N HIS A 35 -29.47 0.23 8.03
CA HIS A 35 -29.14 -1.07 7.48
C HIS A 35 -28.12 -0.90 6.36
N VAL A 36 -26.86 -1.23 6.66
CA VAL A 36 -25.76 -1.19 5.69
C VAL A 36 -25.53 -2.57 5.09
N PRO A 37 -25.20 -2.66 3.79
CA PRO A 37 -24.90 -3.93 3.14
C PRO A 37 -23.77 -4.67 3.86
N VAL A 38 -23.95 -5.97 4.09
CA VAL A 38 -22.92 -6.85 4.66
C VAL A 38 -22.12 -7.50 3.53
N ILE A 39 -20.80 -7.53 3.66
CA ILE A 39 -19.89 -8.23 2.73
C ILE A 39 -19.31 -9.49 3.36
N SER A 40 -18.83 -10.41 2.52
CA SER A 40 -18.14 -11.62 2.99
C SER A 40 -16.81 -11.29 3.66
N ASP A 41 -16.31 -12.21 4.49
CA ASP A 41 -15.00 -12.08 5.12
C ASP A 41 -13.86 -12.02 4.10
N GLU A 42 -13.94 -12.80 3.01
CA GLU A 42 -12.97 -12.73 1.92
C GLU A 42 -12.95 -11.34 1.26
N GLN A 43 -14.13 -10.76 1.02
CA GLN A 43 -14.23 -9.42 0.48
C GLN A 43 -13.70 -8.39 1.46
N MET A 44 -13.92 -8.58 2.77
CA MET A 44 -13.36 -7.71 3.81
C MET A 44 -11.83 -7.82 3.90
N GLU A 45 -11.25 -9.00 3.75
CA GLU A 45 -9.79 -9.18 3.67
C GLU A 45 -9.21 -8.38 2.51
N LYS A 46 -9.82 -8.46 1.32
CA LYS A 46 -9.44 -7.63 0.16
C LYS A 46 -9.61 -6.14 0.43
N CYS A 47 -10.67 -5.73 1.14
CA CYS A 47 -10.87 -4.35 1.54
C CYS A 47 -9.74 -3.83 2.44
N VAL A 48 -9.33 -4.62 3.43
CA VAL A 48 -8.21 -4.28 4.32
C VAL A 48 -6.91 -4.20 3.53
N GLU A 49 -6.65 -5.15 2.65
CA GLU A 49 -5.45 -5.16 1.81
C GLU A 49 -5.36 -3.90 0.94
N ILE A 50 -6.39 -3.63 0.12
CA ILE A 50 -6.41 -2.47 -0.78
C ILE A 50 -6.35 -1.15 -0.02
N TYR A 51 -7.04 -1.04 1.12
CA TYR A 51 -6.95 0.15 1.97
C TYR A 51 -5.52 0.44 2.42
N ASN A 52 -4.81 -0.58 2.93
CA ASN A 52 -3.45 -0.39 3.43
C ASN A 52 -2.46 -0.15 2.29
N GLN A 53 -2.57 -0.87 1.17
CA GLN A 53 -1.76 -0.62 -0.03
C GLN A 53 -1.95 0.80 -0.56
N ALA A 54 -3.20 1.29 -0.61
CA ALA A 54 -3.48 2.68 -0.98
C ALA A 54 -2.86 3.66 0.01
N LYS A 55 -3.03 3.44 1.31
CA LYS A 55 -2.44 4.27 2.35
C LYS A 55 -0.92 4.38 2.20
N TRP A 56 -0.24 3.24 2.06
CA TRP A 56 1.23 3.20 1.92
C TRP A 56 1.72 3.87 0.65
N LEU A 57 1.05 3.64 -0.49
CA LEU A 57 1.39 4.31 -1.74
C LEU A 57 1.15 5.83 -1.65
N GLY A 58 0.08 6.27 -0.97
CA GLY A 58 -0.18 7.67 -0.70
C GLY A 58 0.93 8.33 0.15
N GLU A 59 1.39 7.65 1.20
CA GLU A 59 2.51 8.09 2.03
C GLU A 59 3.83 8.15 1.25
N GLU A 60 4.07 7.18 0.35
CA GLU A 60 5.22 7.18 -0.55
C GLU A 60 5.17 8.35 -1.53
N LEU A 61 4.01 8.59 -2.15
CA LEU A 61 3.78 9.70 -3.09
C LEU A 61 4.03 11.07 -2.45
N GLN A 62 3.65 11.26 -1.18
CA GLN A 62 3.90 12.50 -0.44
C GLN A 62 5.39 12.76 -0.18
N LYS A 63 6.19 11.71 -0.06
CA LYS A 63 7.64 11.80 0.22
C LYS A 63 8.49 11.78 -1.05
N THR A 64 7.90 11.43 -2.19
CA THR A 64 8.63 11.28 -3.46
C THR A 64 8.99 12.63 -4.05
N TYR A 65 10.28 12.85 -4.31
CA TYR A 65 10.76 13.98 -5.10
C TYR A 65 10.61 13.67 -6.61
N VAL A 66 10.05 14.62 -7.36
CA VAL A 66 9.87 14.50 -8.82
C VAL A 66 10.79 15.48 -9.53
N ASN A 67 11.65 14.96 -10.40
CA ASN A 67 12.40 15.82 -11.32
C ASN A 67 11.49 16.25 -12.48
N GLN A 68 10.97 17.48 -12.40
CA GLN A 68 10.05 18.04 -13.38
C GLN A 68 10.64 18.20 -14.79
N TYR A 69 11.98 18.18 -14.92
CA TYR A 69 12.67 18.27 -16.22
C TYR A 69 12.94 16.89 -16.84
N SER A 70 12.54 15.80 -16.17
CA SER A 70 12.68 14.44 -16.67
C SER A 70 11.30 13.84 -16.92
N GLN A 71 10.96 13.61 -18.19
CA GLN A 71 9.71 12.96 -18.58
C GLN A 71 9.54 11.62 -17.89
N THR A 72 10.60 10.80 -17.83
CA THR A 72 10.58 9.50 -17.12
C THR A 72 10.27 9.65 -15.62
N SER A 73 10.82 10.66 -14.96
CA SER A 73 10.51 10.91 -13.54
C SER A 73 9.05 11.31 -13.35
N VAL A 74 8.52 12.17 -14.23
CA VAL A 74 7.13 12.63 -14.18
C VAL A 74 6.17 11.49 -14.49
N ASP A 75 6.45 10.69 -15.52
CA ASP A 75 5.62 9.54 -15.91
C ASP A 75 5.57 8.48 -14.82
N SER A 76 6.72 8.16 -14.21
CA SER A 76 6.79 7.22 -13.09
C SER A 76 5.93 7.67 -11.90
N TYR A 77 6.01 8.95 -11.54
CA TYR A 77 5.17 9.53 -10.49
C TYR A 77 3.68 9.48 -10.85
N ASN A 78 3.31 9.91 -12.06
CA ASN A 78 1.93 9.93 -12.52
C ASN A 78 1.33 8.51 -12.60
N ASN A 79 2.12 7.50 -12.95
CA ASN A 79 1.69 6.10 -12.92
C ASN A 79 1.31 5.66 -11.49
N LYS A 80 2.11 6.02 -10.48
CA LYS A 80 1.80 5.74 -9.08
C LYS A 80 0.56 6.50 -8.61
N VAL A 81 0.39 7.76 -9.03
CA VAL A 81 -0.84 8.54 -8.74
C VAL A 81 -2.08 7.84 -9.32
N ASN A 82 -2.01 7.36 -10.56
CA ASN A 82 -3.10 6.62 -11.19
C ASN A 82 -3.40 5.31 -10.46
N GLN A 83 -2.37 4.56 -10.07
CA GLN A 83 -2.53 3.35 -9.28
C GLN A 83 -3.21 3.64 -7.93
N HIS A 84 -2.77 4.69 -7.22
CA HIS A 84 -3.37 5.13 -5.97
C HIS A 84 -4.85 5.48 -6.16
N GLN A 85 -5.18 6.24 -7.20
CA GLN A 85 -6.57 6.61 -7.51
C GLN A 85 -7.46 5.39 -7.82
N ASN A 86 -6.92 4.40 -8.54
CA ASN A 86 -7.65 3.17 -8.85
C ASN A 86 -7.94 2.36 -7.58
N MET A 87 -6.98 2.25 -6.66
CA MET A 87 -7.18 1.56 -5.38
C MET A 87 -8.23 2.25 -4.52
N ILE A 88 -8.19 3.58 -4.41
CA ILE A 88 -9.19 4.37 -3.68
C ILE A 88 -10.58 4.21 -4.30
N THR A 89 -10.68 4.27 -5.63
CA THR A 89 -11.94 4.11 -6.35
C THR A 89 -12.55 2.73 -6.12
N TRP A 90 -11.74 1.68 -6.24
CA TRP A 90 -12.17 0.32 -5.98
C TRP A 90 -12.63 0.14 -4.53
N PHE A 91 -11.87 0.66 -3.56
CA PHE A 91 -12.22 0.58 -2.14
C PHE A 91 -13.55 1.28 -1.86
N ASN A 92 -13.75 2.49 -2.39
CA ASN A 92 -14.99 3.24 -2.19
C ASN A 92 -16.21 2.53 -2.78
N GLN A 93 -16.05 1.85 -3.92
CA GLN A 93 -17.15 1.10 -4.55
C GLN A 93 -17.48 -0.20 -3.81
N ASN A 94 -16.46 -0.92 -3.34
CA ASN A 94 -16.61 -2.30 -2.87
C ASN A 94 -16.63 -2.44 -1.34
N CYS A 95 -16.17 -1.43 -0.60
CA CYS A 95 -15.88 -1.55 0.82
C CYS A 95 -16.52 -0.43 1.65
N ALA A 96 -16.46 0.82 1.19
CA ALA A 96 -16.94 1.96 1.97
C ALA A 96 -18.43 1.84 2.32
N GLY A 97 -18.77 2.09 3.59
CA GLY A 97 -20.14 2.04 4.08
C GLY A 97 -20.75 0.64 4.15
N LYS A 98 -19.94 -0.42 4.03
CA LYS A 98 -20.38 -1.81 4.17
C LYS A 98 -19.92 -2.39 5.50
N GLN A 99 -20.75 -3.24 6.10
CA GLN A 99 -20.41 -3.93 7.34
C GLN A 99 -19.71 -5.26 7.07
N SER A 100 -18.75 -5.59 7.92
CA SER A 100 -18.34 -6.96 8.17
C SER A 100 -17.89 -7.10 9.61
N ARG A 101 -18.05 -8.30 10.16
CA ARG A 101 -17.65 -8.65 11.53
C ARG A 101 -16.12 -8.67 11.70
N SER A 102 -15.37 -8.72 10.60
CA SER A 102 -13.99 -9.23 10.56
C SER A 102 -12.92 -8.21 10.16
N ALA A 103 -13.18 -6.91 10.01
CA ALA A 103 -12.16 -5.97 9.51
C ALA A 103 -10.86 -5.96 10.34
N CYS A 104 -10.95 -5.99 11.67
CA CYS A 104 -9.78 -6.12 12.53
C CYS A 104 -9.14 -7.51 12.45
N GLU A 105 -9.96 -8.57 12.44
CA GLU A 105 -9.46 -9.95 12.34
C GLU A 105 -8.76 -10.21 11.00
N ALA A 106 -9.26 -9.63 9.91
CA ALA A 106 -8.66 -9.66 8.59
C ALA A 106 -7.32 -8.92 8.59
N ALA A 107 -7.23 -7.74 9.20
CA ALA A 107 -5.95 -7.05 9.37
C ALA A 107 -4.96 -7.88 10.20
N ARG A 108 -5.42 -8.50 11.28
CA ARG A 108 -4.61 -9.39 12.13
C ARG A 108 -4.09 -10.59 11.33
N GLU A 109 -4.96 -11.22 10.56
CA GLU A 109 -4.61 -12.39 9.75
C GLU A 109 -3.65 -12.04 8.61
N LEU A 110 -3.85 -10.89 7.94
CA LEU A 110 -2.90 -10.37 6.94
C LEU A 110 -1.53 -10.09 7.57
N ASN A 111 -1.48 -9.46 8.74
CA ASN A 111 -0.22 -9.26 9.47
C ASN A 111 0.45 -10.61 9.81
N ARG A 112 -0.32 -11.58 10.33
CA ARG A 112 0.17 -12.92 10.64
C ARG A 112 0.77 -13.62 9.41
N LYS A 113 0.09 -13.56 8.27
CA LYS A 113 0.55 -14.12 6.98
C LYS A 113 1.84 -13.46 6.49
N ASN A 114 2.06 -12.19 6.83
CA ASN A 114 3.26 -11.43 6.47
C ASN A 114 4.37 -11.47 7.54
N GLY A 115 4.25 -12.31 8.57
CA GLY A 115 5.25 -12.44 9.63
C GLY A 115 5.36 -11.22 10.55
N ILE A 116 4.33 -10.37 10.55
CA ILE A 116 4.25 -9.16 11.36
C ILE A 116 3.57 -9.51 12.69
N GLU A 117 4.14 -9.04 13.80
CA GLU A 117 3.55 -9.24 15.13
C GLU A 117 2.13 -8.66 15.17
N THR A 118 1.17 -9.50 15.54
CA THR A 118 -0.25 -9.17 15.51
C THR A 118 -0.70 -8.52 16.80
N GLN A 119 -1.38 -7.38 16.71
CA GLN A 119 -2.03 -6.76 17.87
C GLN A 119 -3.40 -7.38 18.14
N SER A 120 -3.88 -7.24 19.39
CA SER A 120 -5.22 -7.65 19.77
C SER A 120 -6.27 -6.80 19.06
N CYS A 121 -7.27 -7.46 18.51
CA CYS A 121 -8.56 -6.85 18.28
C CYS A 121 -9.25 -6.91 19.65
N TYR A 122 -9.53 -5.77 20.28
CA TYR A 122 -10.01 -5.59 21.67
C TYR A 122 -8.93 -5.49 22.74
#